data_AF-V8CSS6-F1
#
_entry.id   AF-V8CSS6-F1
#
_cell.length_a   1.000
_cell.length_b   1.000
_cell.length_c   1.000
_cell.angle_alpha   90.00
_cell.angle_beta   90.00
_cell.angle_gamma   90.00
#
_symmetry.space_group_name_H-M   'P 1'
#
loop_
_entity.id
_entity.type
_entity.pdbx_description
1 polymer ?
#
loop_
_entity_poly.entity_id
_entity_poly.type
_entity_poly.pdbx_seq_one_letter_code
_entity_poly.pdbx_strand_id
1 'polypeptide(L)'
;MYHQAAQTQEGPIEDTSQFHFETADGAVNCSTVQRDRPTLACEPTNPAGGSTTTRDYCNWEADYVVLTDTPTQGTCADTPWVWVRGSVLPTGSTISVGTFQCLNDDSGLYCLNTRSLNGFALRDGEYRALSGADPAPAALTEGGEESTATPGR
;
A
#
# COMPACT_ATOMS: atom_id res chain seq x y z
N MET A 1 -0.86 21.15 -8.19
CA MET A 1 0.50 20.90 -7.66
C MET A 1 0.33 19.95 -6.48
N TYR A 2 0.86 18.73 -6.57
CA TYR A 2 0.77 17.75 -5.50
C TYR A 2 1.99 17.86 -4.60
N HIS A 3 1.79 18.05 -3.30
CA HIS A 3 2.85 18.21 -2.31
C HIS A 3 3.32 16.84 -1.80
N GLN A 4 4.63 16.65 -1.75
CA GLN A 4 5.26 15.47 -1.16
C GLN A 4 4.88 15.33 0.33
N ALA A 5 4.56 14.10 0.73
CA ALA A 5 4.52 13.61 2.11
C ALA A 5 3.64 14.40 3.08
N ALA A 6 2.38 14.59 2.72
CA ALA A 6 1.39 15.18 3.62
C ALA A 6 0.17 14.25 3.70
N GLN A 7 -0.12 13.73 4.89
CA GLN A 7 -1.29 12.86 5.16
C GLN A 7 -2.63 13.60 5.00
N THR A 8 -2.56 14.94 4.88
CA THR A 8 -3.58 15.90 4.45
C THR A 8 -2.85 17.03 3.70
N GLN A 9 -3.54 18.03 3.16
CA GLN A 9 -2.91 19.18 2.47
C GLN A 9 -1.83 19.93 3.30
N GLU A 10 -1.75 19.69 4.62
CA GLU A 10 -0.87 20.38 5.58
C GLU A 10 -0.04 19.44 6.48
N GLY A 11 0.00 18.13 6.20
CA GLY A 11 0.75 17.16 7.02
C GLY A 11 2.29 17.31 6.91
N PRO A 12 3.04 17.06 8.00
CA PRO A 12 4.50 17.14 8.00
C PRO A 12 5.16 16.03 7.16
N ILE A 13 6.23 16.40 6.46
CA ILE A 13 7.12 15.49 5.71
C ILE A 13 8.02 14.77 6.72
N GLU A 14 7.78 13.48 6.97
CA GLU A 14 8.64 12.66 7.84
C GLU A 14 9.79 12.03 7.05
N ASP A 15 10.96 11.93 7.69
CA ASP A 15 12.16 11.27 7.13
C ASP A 15 11.97 9.74 7.18
N THR A 16 11.92 9.11 6.00
CA THR A 16 11.13 7.89 5.75
C THR A 16 11.87 6.56 5.92
N SER A 17 12.89 6.49 6.76
CA SER A 17 13.46 5.20 7.15
C SER A 17 12.67 4.66 8.34
N GLN A 18 11.93 3.56 8.17
CA GLN A 18 11.13 2.90 9.24
C GLN A 18 9.79 3.57 9.56
N PHE A 19 9.16 4.20 8.57
CA PHE A 19 7.76 4.62 8.73
C PHE A 19 6.83 3.40 8.70
N HIS A 20 5.90 3.32 9.66
CA HIS A 20 4.93 2.24 9.81
C HIS A 20 3.51 2.78 9.74
N PHE A 21 2.62 2.11 9.01
CA PHE A 21 1.20 2.44 9.01
C PHE A 21 0.31 1.20 8.93
N GLU A 22 -0.94 1.37 9.33
CA GLU A 22 -1.97 0.34 9.25
C GLU A 22 -3.23 0.92 8.60
N THR A 23 -4.00 0.09 7.91
CA THR A 23 -5.32 0.49 7.40
C THR A 23 -6.29 0.70 8.56
N ALA A 24 -7.30 1.56 8.38
CA ALA A 24 -8.26 1.91 9.43
C ALA A 24 -9.04 0.71 10.01
N ASP A 25 -9.23 -0.34 9.20
CA ASP A 25 -9.86 -1.59 9.59
C ASP A 25 -8.89 -2.60 10.24
N GLY A 26 -7.60 -2.28 10.30
CA GLY A 26 -6.53 -3.15 10.79
C GLY A 26 -6.26 -4.36 9.89
N ALA A 27 -6.78 -4.38 8.65
CA ALA A 27 -6.63 -5.51 7.75
C ALA A 27 -5.22 -5.62 7.15
N VAL A 28 -4.47 -4.52 7.07
CA VAL A 28 -3.11 -4.51 6.51
C VAL A 28 -2.19 -3.64 7.37
N ASN A 29 -1.01 -4.18 7.68
CA ASN A 29 0.10 -3.46 8.27
C ASN A 29 1.20 -3.25 7.23
N CYS A 30 1.80 -2.07 7.20
CA CYS A 30 2.83 -1.72 6.23
C CYS A 30 4.00 -1.00 6.91
N SER A 31 5.18 -1.19 6.36
CA SER A 31 6.43 -0.64 6.90
C SER A 31 7.41 -0.35 5.79
N THR A 32 8.05 0.81 5.85
CA THR A 32 9.19 1.11 5.00
C THR A 32 10.46 0.57 5.63
N VAL A 33 11.26 -0.12 4.82
CA VAL A 33 12.52 -0.72 5.24
C VAL A 33 13.63 -0.17 4.38
N GLN A 34 14.66 0.36 5.03
CA GLN A 34 15.88 0.80 4.35
C GLN A 34 16.84 -0.39 4.23
N ARG A 35 16.86 -1.02 3.05
CA ARG A 35 17.81 -2.09 2.66
C ARG A 35 18.77 -1.52 1.60
N ASP A 36 19.29 -2.38 0.73
CA ASP A 36 20.07 -1.97 -0.46
C ASP A 36 19.31 -1.01 -1.38
N ARG A 37 17.97 -1.03 -1.30
CA ARG A 37 17.08 -0.11 -2.00
C ARG A 37 15.84 0.21 -1.13
N PRO A 38 15.17 1.36 -1.36
CA PRO A 38 13.89 1.66 -0.72
C PRO A 38 12.91 0.52 -0.92
N THR A 39 12.32 0.05 0.17
CA THR A 39 11.41 -1.10 0.17
C THR A 39 10.20 -0.76 1.04
N LEU A 40 9.00 -1.00 0.52
CA LEU A 40 7.77 -1.03 1.29
C LEU A 40 7.37 -2.50 1.45
N ALA A 41 7.23 -2.96 2.69
CA ALA A 41 6.72 -4.28 3.02
C ALA A 41 5.33 -4.13 3.67
N CYS A 42 4.38 -4.93 3.25
CA CYS A 42 3.04 -4.98 3.81
C CYS A 42 2.64 -6.42 4.12
N GLU A 43 1.88 -6.59 5.18
CA GLU A 43 1.39 -7.88 5.66
C GLU A 43 -0.12 -7.74 5.92
N PRO A 44 -0.98 -8.45 5.18
CA PRO A 44 -2.38 -8.54 5.51
C PRO A 44 -2.56 -9.39 6.78
N THR A 45 -3.43 -8.96 7.69
CA THR A 45 -3.72 -9.67 8.94
C THR A 45 -4.44 -11.00 8.69
N ASN A 46 -5.19 -11.11 7.59
CA ASN A 46 -5.83 -12.33 7.12
C ASN A 46 -5.47 -12.57 5.64
N PRO A 47 -4.29 -13.14 5.34
CA PRO A 47 -3.88 -13.42 3.98
C PRO A 47 -4.83 -14.46 3.34
N ALA A 48 -5.25 -14.22 2.10
CA ALA A 48 -6.10 -15.16 1.35
C ALA A 48 -5.37 -16.47 0.95
N GLY A 49 -4.06 -16.54 1.23
CA GLY A 49 -3.25 -17.74 1.15
C GLY A 49 -1.95 -17.53 0.39
N GLY A 50 -0.83 -17.81 1.06
CA GLY A 50 0.45 -18.16 0.47
C GLY A 50 0.98 -19.38 1.22
N SER A 51 1.53 -20.38 0.52
CA SER A 51 2.20 -21.47 1.23
C SER A 51 3.50 -20.92 1.83
N THR A 52 3.62 -20.93 3.16
CA THR A 52 4.89 -20.77 3.89
C THR A 52 5.81 -21.95 3.55
N THR A 53 6.36 -21.92 2.34
CA THR A 53 7.39 -22.87 1.92
C THR A 53 8.71 -22.31 2.41
N THR A 54 9.24 -22.82 3.53
CA THR A 54 10.63 -22.58 3.89
C THR A 54 11.51 -23.00 2.73
N ARG A 55 12.26 -22.04 2.16
CA ARG A 55 13.26 -22.36 1.14
C ARG A 55 14.57 -22.67 1.85
N ASP A 56 15.37 -23.58 1.31
CA ASP A 56 16.60 -24.06 1.97
C ASP A 56 17.63 -22.95 2.30
N TYR A 57 17.47 -21.76 1.72
CA TYR A 57 18.39 -20.64 1.83
C TYR A 57 17.82 -19.42 2.58
N CYS A 58 16.55 -19.41 3.00
CA CYS A 58 15.95 -18.31 3.75
C CYS A 58 14.62 -18.67 4.44
N ASN A 59 14.25 -17.90 5.45
CA ASN A 59 12.89 -17.90 5.96
C ASN A 59 11.99 -17.16 4.96
N TRP A 60 11.14 -17.92 4.27
CA TRP A 60 10.23 -17.38 3.26
C TRP A 60 8.92 -16.95 3.91
N GLU A 61 8.67 -15.65 3.90
CA GLU A 61 7.43 -15.04 4.38
C GLU A 61 6.48 -14.91 3.21
N ALA A 62 5.60 -15.89 3.02
CA ALA A 62 4.69 -15.94 1.86
C ALA A 62 3.60 -14.85 1.91
N ASP A 63 3.27 -14.39 3.11
CA ASP A 63 2.20 -13.43 3.35
C ASP A 63 2.66 -11.97 3.18
N TYR A 64 3.97 -11.74 3.06
CA TYR A 64 4.50 -10.41 2.79
C TYR A 64 4.22 -10.00 1.36
N VAL A 65 3.78 -8.77 1.16
CA VAL A 65 3.81 -8.08 -0.11
C VAL A 65 4.89 -7.03 -0.07
N VAL A 66 5.84 -7.14 -0.98
CA VAL A 66 6.99 -6.25 -1.04
C VAL A 66 6.91 -5.41 -2.30
N LEU A 67 7.11 -4.11 -2.16
CA LEU A 67 7.21 -3.16 -3.25
C LEU A 67 8.58 -2.47 -3.20
N THR A 68 9.38 -2.75 -4.21
CA THR A 68 10.56 -1.96 -4.56
C THR A 68 10.24 -1.22 -5.85
N ASP A 69 10.97 -1.46 -6.94
CA ASP A 69 10.58 -1.01 -8.28
C ASP A 69 9.48 -1.89 -8.87
N THR A 70 9.36 -3.14 -8.41
CA THR A 70 8.32 -4.09 -8.79
C THR A 70 7.64 -4.65 -7.54
N PRO A 71 6.32 -4.91 -7.60
CA PRO A 71 5.60 -5.59 -6.54
C PRO A 71 5.89 -7.10 -6.58
N THR A 72 6.03 -7.72 -5.42
CA THR A 72 6.17 -9.17 -5.30
C THR A 72 5.39 -9.67 -4.09
N GLN A 73 4.69 -10.79 -4.25
CA GLN A 73 4.17 -11.54 -3.11
C GLN A 73 5.21 -12.57 -2.65
N GLY A 74 5.46 -12.55 -1.36
CA GLY A 74 6.47 -13.30 -0.66
C GLY A 74 7.88 -12.72 -0.78
N THR A 75 8.66 -12.87 0.30
CA THR A 75 10.07 -12.52 0.31
C THR A 75 10.85 -13.40 1.29
N CYS A 76 12.16 -13.44 1.12
CA CYS A 76 13.04 -13.91 2.18
C CYS A 76 13.18 -12.82 3.24
N ALA A 77 12.85 -13.13 4.50
CA ALA A 77 13.04 -12.22 5.62
C ALA A 77 13.56 -12.98 6.84
N ASP A 78 14.74 -12.58 7.33
CA ASP A 78 15.34 -13.21 8.53
C ASP A 78 14.80 -12.62 9.83
N THR A 79 14.11 -11.48 9.74
CA THR A 79 13.46 -10.77 10.83
C THR A 79 12.14 -10.17 10.33
N PRO A 80 11.16 -9.92 11.20
CA PRO A 80 9.94 -9.21 10.81
C PRO A 80 10.27 -7.85 10.17
N TRP A 81 9.70 -7.59 8.99
CA TRP A 81 9.84 -6.30 8.29
C TRP A 81 8.66 -5.38 8.56
N VAL A 82 7.51 -5.98 8.84
CA VAL A 82 6.27 -5.28 9.12
C VAL A 82 6.06 -5.23 10.63
N TRP A 83 5.81 -4.03 11.13
CA TRP A 83 5.53 -3.79 12.54
C TRP A 83 4.08 -3.38 12.72
N VAL A 84 3.45 -3.92 13.76
CA VAL A 84 2.10 -3.57 14.17
C VAL A 84 2.09 -2.27 15.00
N ARG A 85 0.98 -1.53 15.00
CA ARG A 85 0.79 -0.24 15.70
C ARG A 85 1.49 0.95 15.04
N GLY A 86 1.38 1.05 13.71
CA GLY A 86 1.82 2.22 12.95
C GLY A 86 0.83 3.39 13.02
N SER A 87 1.06 4.44 12.23
CA SER A 87 0.06 5.47 11.99
C SER A 87 -1.16 4.87 11.28
N VAL A 88 -2.36 5.19 11.74
CA VAL A 88 -3.59 4.75 11.06
C VAL A 88 -3.77 5.56 9.78
N LEU A 89 -3.91 4.89 8.64
CA LEU A 89 -4.29 5.47 7.35
C LEU A 89 -5.81 5.41 7.20
N PRO A 90 -6.55 6.53 7.33
CA PRO A 90 -8.01 6.51 7.24
C PRO A 90 -8.49 6.05 5.86
N THR A 91 -9.69 5.47 5.80
CA THR A 91 -10.32 5.13 4.54
C THR A 91 -10.60 6.39 3.71
N GLY A 92 -10.36 6.31 2.39
CA GLY A 92 -10.39 7.45 1.47
C GLY A 92 -9.14 8.34 1.52
N SER A 93 -8.15 8.01 2.34
CA SER A 93 -6.92 8.81 2.50
C SER A 93 -5.73 8.22 1.77
N THR A 94 -4.84 9.11 1.34
CA THR A 94 -3.56 8.74 0.73
C THR A 94 -2.42 9.10 1.66
N ILE A 95 -1.38 8.27 1.68
CA ILE A 95 -0.10 8.55 2.29
C ILE A 95 1.01 8.47 1.24
N SER A 96 2.01 9.34 1.37
CA SER A 96 3.22 9.30 0.53
C SER A 96 4.44 9.19 1.42
N VAL A 97 5.23 8.14 1.21
CA VAL A 97 6.41 7.81 2.01
C VAL A 97 7.57 7.50 1.06
N GLY A 98 8.52 8.44 0.95
CA GLY A 98 9.63 8.34 0.01
C GLY A 98 9.14 8.27 -1.44
N THR A 99 9.40 7.16 -2.12
CA THR A 99 8.94 6.90 -3.50
C THR A 99 7.59 6.21 -3.56
N PHE A 100 7.05 5.78 -2.42
CA PHE A 100 5.81 5.02 -2.35
C PHE A 100 4.63 5.95 -2.08
N GLN A 101 3.54 5.73 -2.80
CA GLN A 101 2.26 6.38 -2.57
C GLN A 101 1.21 5.30 -2.36
N CYS A 102 0.52 5.34 -1.23
CA CYS A 102 -0.49 4.38 -0.87
C CYS A 102 -1.84 5.05 -0.62
N LEU A 103 -2.90 4.48 -1.16
CA LEU A 103 -4.29 4.87 -0.97
C LEU A 103 -5.00 3.76 -0.21
N ASN A 104 -5.64 4.10 0.90
CA ASN A 104 -6.60 3.24 1.56
C ASN A 104 -8.00 3.65 1.10
N ASP A 105 -8.76 2.72 0.55
CA ASP A 105 -10.12 2.93 0.07
C ASP A 105 -11.03 1.81 0.61
N ASP A 106 -12.35 1.97 0.51
CA ASP A 106 -13.32 0.97 0.96
C ASP A 106 -13.08 -0.40 0.32
N SER A 107 -12.49 -0.40 -0.87
CA SER A 107 -12.18 -1.59 -1.64
C SER A 107 -10.83 -2.23 -1.31
N GLY A 108 -10.00 -1.61 -0.46
CA GLY A 108 -8.71 -2.14 0.01
C GLY A 108 -7.55 -1.14 -0.08
N LEU A 109 -6.33 -1.64 0.11
CA LEU A 109 -5.10 -0.85 0.05
C LEU A 109 -4.46 -0.94 -1.33
N TYR A 110 -4.04 0.20 -1.87
CA TYR A 110 -3.31 0.31 -3.13
C TYR A 110 -2.00 1.04 -2.88
N CYS A 111 -0.88 0.50 -3.34
CA CYS A 111 0.41 1.15 -3.22
C CYS A 111 1.15 1.16 -4.55
N LEU A 112 1.73 2.29 -4.92
CA LEU A 112 2.50 2.50 -6.14
C LEU A 112 3.89 3.04 -5.81
N ASN A 113 4.91 2.57 -6.53
CA ASN A 113 6.19 3.25 -6.59
C ASN A 113 6.12 4.28 -7.72
N THR A 114 6.20 5.55 -7.35
CA THR A 114 6.07 6.70 -8.25
C THR A 114 7.22 6.81 -9.26
N ARG A 115 8.35 6.14 -9.05
CA ARG A 115 9.48 6.11 -9.99
C ARG A 115 9.30 5.06 -11.08
N SER A 116 8.88 3.85 -10.71
CA SER A 116 8.73 2.74 -11.64
C SER A 116 7.33 2.61 -12.24
N LEU A 117 6.35 3.30 -11.64
CA LEU A 117 4.92 3.18 -11.94
C LEU A 117 4.43 1.73 -11.84
N ASN A 118 5.00 0.95 -10.92
CA ASN A 118 4.48 -0.37 -10.58
C ASN A 118 3.98 -0.35 -9.13
N GLY A 119 3.01 -1.20 -8.83
CA GLY A 119 2.37 -1.21 -7.53
C GLY A 119 1.60 -2.49 -7.26
N PHE A 120 0.86 -2.51 -6.16
CA PHE A 120 -0.01 -3.62 -5.82
C PHE A 120 -1.31 -3.12 -5.22
N ALA A 121 -2.33 -3.98 -5.27
CA ALA A 121 -3.54 -3.90 -4.45
C ALA A 121 -3.54 -5.06 -3.45
N LEU A 122 -4.01 -4.78 -2.24
CA LEU A 122 -4.41 -5.75 -1.23
C LEU A 122 -5.90 -5.55 -0.95
N ARG A 123 -6.71 -6.55 -1.28
CA ARG A 123 -8.17 -6.55 -1.06
C ARG A 123 -8.58 -7.87 -0.45
N ASP A 124 -9.24 -7.86 0.70
CA ASP A 124 -9.67 -9.08 1.40
C ASP A 124 -8.54 -10.12 1.57
N GLY A 125 -7.30 -9.64 1.77
CA GLY A 125 -6.12 -10.49 1.89
C GLY A 125 -5.54 -11.00 0.57
N GLU A 126 -6.17 -10.72 -0.57
CA GLU A 126 -5.67 -11.06 -1.90
C GLU A 126 -4.73 -9.99 -2.46
N TYR A 127 -3.57 -10.45 -2.91
CA TYR A 127 -2.58 -9.63 -3.60
C TYR A 127 -2.86 -9.57 -5.11
N ARG A 128 -2.73 -8.37 -5.69
CA ARG A 128 -2.72 -8.17 -7.14
C ARG A 128 -1.66 -7.16 -7.54
N ALA A 129 -0.79 -7.49 -8.49
CA ALA A 129 0.09 -6.50 -9.10
C ALA A 129 -0.70 -5.45 -9.91
N LEU A 130 -0.23 -4.22 -9.91
CA LEU A 130 -0.79 -3.09 -10.64
C LEU A 130 0.32 -2.41 -11.45
N SER A 131 -0.06 -1.81 -12.58
CA SER A 131 0.72 -0.78 -13.23
C SER A 131 0.07 0.58 -13.05
N GLY A 132 0.86 1.63 -12.84
CA GLY A 132 0.41 3.02 -12.90
C GLY A 132 0.04 3.47 -14.31
N ALA A 133 0.29 2.63 -15.33
CA ALA A 133 -0.27 2.79 -16.67
C ALA A 133 -1.67 2.18 -16.82
N ASP A 134 -2.11 1.35 -15.86
CA ASP A 134 -3.47 0.82 -15.86
C ASP A 134 -4.46 1.93 -15.50
N PRO A 135 -5.68 1.93 -16.08
CA PRO A 135 -6.73 2.83 -15.64
C PRO A 135 -6.96 2.67 -14.13
N ALA A 136 -7.18 3.79 -13.44
CA ALA A 136 -7.57 3.76 -12.03
C ALA A 136 -8.73 2.75 -11.84
N PRO A 137 -8.65 1.85 -10.83
CA PRO A 137 -9.73 0.91 -10.57
C PRO A 137 -11.06 1.65 -10.45
N ALA A 138 -12.15 1.08 -11.01
CA ALA A 138 -13.45 1.74 -11.05
C ALA A 138 -13.90 2.29 -9.68
N ALA A 139 -13.55 1.60 -8.58
CA ALA A 139 -13.78 2.03 -7.21
C ALA A 139 -13.24 3.44 -6.88
N LEU A 140 -12.17 3.90 -7.56
CA LEU A 140 -11.59 5.24 -7.39
C LEU A 140 -12.25 6.30 -8.29
N THR A 141 -12.99 5.89 -9.31
CA THR A 141 -13.68 6.80 -10.25
C THR A 141 -15.15 6.99 -9.92
N GLU A 142 -15.78 6.09 -9.16
CA GLU A 142 -17.20 6.19 -8.78
C GLU A 142 -17.46 7.09 -7.55
N GLY A 143 -16.48 7.90 -7.15
CA GLY A 143 -16.65 9.00 -6.18
C GLY A 143 -16.76 10.39 -6.81
N GLY A 144 -16.67 10.49 -8.15
CA GLY A 144 -16.70 11.74 -8.89
C GLY A 144 -18.08 12.08 -9.43
N GLU A 145 -18.84 12.84 -8.64
CA GLU A 145 -19.94 13.72 -9.10
C GLU A 145 -21.11 13.06 -9.85
N GLU A 146 -22.05 12.45 -9.10
CA GLU A 146 -23.46 12.58 -9.49
C GLU A 146 -23.92 13.99 -9.09
N SER A 147 -23.52 14.99 -9.89
CA SER A 147 -24.19 16.28 -9.88
C SER A 147 -25.64 16.05 -10.27
N THR A 148 -26.50 16.09 -9.24
CA THR A 148 -27.95 16.09 -9.33
C THR A 148 -28.41 17.21 -10.27
N ALA A 149 -28.63 16.87 -11.54
CA ALA A 149 -29.36 17.72 -12.46
C ALA A 149 -30.84 17.30 -12.45
N THR A 150 -31.66 17.98 -11.65
CA THR A 150 -33.13 18.01 -11.78
C THR A 150 -33.66 19.28 -11.10
N PRO A 151 -34.70 19.97 -11.58
CA PRO A 151 -35.31 20.08 -12.93
C PRO A 151 -35.40 21.56 -13.40
N GLY A 152 -35.74 21.80 -14.68
CA GLY A 152 -35.84 23.17 -15.21
C GLY A 152 -36.90 23.41 -16.30
N ARG A 153 -38.13 23.65 -15.82
CA ARG A 153 -39.26 24.41 -16.42
C ARG A 153 -40.14 23.77 -17.50
#